data_AF-A0A6G2HIZ8-F1
#
_entry.id   AF-A0A6G2HIZ8-F1
#
_cell.length_a   1.000
_cell.length_b   1.000
_cell.length_c   1.000
_cell.angle_alpha   90.00
_cell.angle_beta   90.00
_cell.angle_gamma   90.00
#
_symmetry.space_group_name_H-M   'P 1'
#
loop_
_entity.id
_entity.type
_entity.pdbx_description
1 polymer ?
#
loop_
_entity_poly.entity_id
_entity_poly.type
_entity_poly.pdbx_seq_one_letter_code
_entity_poly.pdbx_strand_id
1 'polypeptide(L)'
;MTDQPAAEGDGSEPLTLYRLHGCPFCERVVGWLDDHDVSYRSRFVAGEHSRRNEVARLAGTRSVPVLIDPNTGVTMPESAAILEYLAKTYGDGDSVPDLTTLEVVEFPASTHPTVGEPAPDFTRPLVTAESWGDASLSSIASAAGGALLVFYPLNWGGKSMYWWKEIAGRGWGDDADVDVVGIGVSQPFDHQRFIEARDLPYPLFSDPSNGVAAAYDVVHDLDGMAGVAEPRPAVFLVDADLTVEYAWVADEWPETPPYDDIEGAIRDR
;
A
#
# COMPACT_ATOMS: atom_id res chain seq x y z
N MET A 1 -20.23 -25.82 -10.58
CA MET A 1 -19.69 -27.19 -10.49
C MET A 1 -18.88 -27.47 -11.74
N THR A 2 -17.63 -26.98 -11.72
CA THR A 2 -16.46 -27.62 -12.31
C THR A 2 -15.33 -27.19 -11.40
N ASP A 3 -15.03 -28.06 -10.43
CA ASP A 3 -13.90 -27.94 -9.52
C ASP A 3 -12.65 -28.27 -10.36
N GLN A 4 -11.74 -27.33 -10.49
CA GLN A 4 -10.47 -27.54 -11.18
C GLN A 4 -9.52 -28.17 -10.16
N PRO A 5 -8.87 -29.31 -10.44
CA PRO A 5 -8.06 -29.99 -9.44
C PRO A 5 -6.88 -29.10 -9.05
N ALA A 6 -6.66 -28.94 -7.75
CA ALA A 6 -5.42 -28.39 -7.23
C ALA A 6 -4.25 -29.19 -7.78
N ALA A 7 -3.24 -28.51 -8.33
CA ALA A 7 -2.01 -29.14 -8.75
C ALA A 7 -1.41 -29.92 -7.57
N GLU A 8 -1.12 -31.20 -7.78
CA GLU A 8 -0.39 -32.02 -6.80
C GLU A 8 1.04 -31.45 -6.69
N GLY A 9 1.29 -30.67 -5.63
CA GLY A 9 2.64 -30.21 -5.28
C GLY A 9 3.58 -31.39 -4.97
N ASP A 10 4.88 -31.16 -5.11
CA ASP A 10 5.98 -32.13 -4.99
C ASP A 10 6.11 -32.89 -3.64
N GLY A 11 5.15 -32.73 -2.72
CA GLY A 11 5.15 -33.29 -1.37
C GLY A 11 5.88 -32.42 -0.33
N SER A 12 6.42 -31.27 -0.69
CA SER A 12 7.02 -30.31 0.24
C SER A 12 5.96 -29.54 1.03
N GLU A 13 6.26 -29.26 2.31
CA GLU A 13 5.43 -28.39 3.13
C GLU A 13 5.66 -26.93 2.74
N PRO A 14 4.60 -26.09 2.70
CA PRO A 14 4.72 -24.70 2.28
C PRO A 14 5.61 -23.91 3.24
N LEU A 15 6.50 -23.11 2.66
CA LEU A 15 7.36 -22.17 3.39
C LEU A 15 6.50 -21.15 4.16
N THR A 16 7.05 -20.53 5.20
CA THR A 16 6.41 -19.39 5.87
C THR A 16 7.25 -18.13 5.69
N LEU A 17 6.67 -17.09 5.13
CA LEU A 17 7.31 -15.80 4.93
C LEU A 17 6.68 -14.74 5.83
N TYR A 18 7.42 -14.27 6.82
CA TYR A 18 7.03 -13.09 7.59
C TYR A 18 7.36 -11.83 6.79
N ARG A 19 6.33 -11.05 6.47
CA ARG A 19 6.46 -9.84 5.63
C ARG A 19 5.67 -8.66 6.19
N LEU A 20 6.10 -7.46 5.83
CA LEU A 20 5.34 -6.23 6.03
C LEU A 20 4.71 -5.85 4.69
N HIS A 21 3.42 -5.48 4.70
CA HIS A 21 2.75 -4.96 3.51
C HIS A 21 3.43 -3.67 3.02
N GLY A 22 3.73 -3.60 1.71
CA GLY A 22 4.48 -2.52 1.08
C GLY A 22 5.96 -2.46 1.44
N CYS A 23 6.55 -3.56 1.90
CA CYS A 23 7.99 -3.66 2.11
C CYS A 23 8.69 -4.17 0.84
N PRO A 24 9.51 -3.35 0.15
CA PRO A 24 10.14 -3.75 -1.11
C PRO A 24 11.05 -4.99 -0.98
N PHE A 25 11.68 -5.19 0.19
CA PHE A 25 12.50 -6.36 0.42
C PHE A 25 11.68 -7.65 0.58
N CYS A 26 10.44 -7.55 1.05
CA CYS A 26 9.54 -8.70 1.14
C CYS A 26 9.00 -9.07 -0.24
N GLU A 27 8.65 -8.07 -1.05
CA GLU A 27 8.14 -8.28 -2.42
C GLU A 27 9.16 -9.03 -3.30
N ARG A 28 10.45 -8.74 -3.16
CA ARG A 28 11.50 -9.50 -3.88
C ARG A 28 11.50 -11.00 -3.58
N VAL A 29 11.23 -11.38 -2.33
CA VAL A 29 11.18 -12.79 -1.94
C VAL A 29 9.91 -13.43 -2.49
N VAL A 30 8.81 -12.68 -2.52
CA VAL A 30 7.50 -13.11 -3.05
C VAL A 30 7.59 -13.35 -4.55
N GLY A 31 8.08 -12.39 -5.32
CA GLY A 31 8.23 -12.53 -6.77
C GLY A 31 9.09 -13.73 -7.14
N TRP A 32 10.22 -13.95 -6.45
CA TRP A 32 11.01 -15.16 -6.67
C TRP A 32 10.24 -16.45 -6.37
N LEU A 33 9.50 -16.52 -5.26
CA LEU A 33 8.72 -17.70 -4.87
C LEU A 33 7.61 -17.98 -5.89
N ASP A 34 6.92 -16.95 -6.36
CA ASP A 34 5.87 -17.04 -7.36
C ASP A 34 6.43 -17.48 -8.73
N ASP A 35 7.52 -16.87 -9.19
CA ASP A 35 8.20 -17.18 -10.46
C ASP A 35 8.70 -18.64 -10.55
N HIS A 36 9.00 -19.25 -9.41
CA HIS A 36 9.51 -20.62 -9.31
C HIS A 36 8.45 -21.61 -8.82
N ASP A 37 7.17 -21.20 -8.74
CA ASP A 37 6.04 -22.02 -8.27
C ASP A 37 6.28 -22.67 -6.89
N VAL A 38 7.05 -22.01 -6.01
CA VAL A 38 7.39 -22.52 -4.68
C VAL A 38 6.27 -22.17 -3.70
N SER A 39 5.65 -23.20 -3.11
CA SER A 39 4.53 -23.00 -2.18
C SER A 39 4.96 -22.30 -0.89
N TYR A 40 4.26 -21.22 -0.51
CA TYR A 40 4.49 -20.51 0.74
C TYR A 40 3.20 -19.94 1.35
N ARG A 41 3.33 -19.47 2.60
CA ARG A 41 2.30 -18.76 3.35
C ARG A 41 2.85 -17.45 3.88
N SER A 42 2.16 -16.36 3.57
CA SER A 42 2.45 -15.05 4.12
C SER A 42 1.99 -14.93 5.59
N ARG A 43 2.84 -14.35 6.44
CA ARG A 43 2.53 -13.90 7.80
C ARG A 43 2.82 -12.41 7.90
N PHE A 44 1.77 -11.60 7.86
CA PHE A 44 1.92 -10.16 7.95
C PHE A 44 2.26 -9.71 9.37
N VAL A 45 3.20 -8.80 9.48
CA VAL A 45 3.68 -8.26 10.77
C VAL A 45 3.21 -6.83 10.99
N ALA A 46 3.26 -6.38 12.24
CA ALA A 46 2.96 -4.99 12.59
C ALA A 46 3.87 -4.02 11.81
N GLY A 47 3.29 -2.91 11.32
CA GLY A 47 4.03 -1.80 10.71
C GLY A 47 5.14 -1.28 11.62
N GLU A 48 4.78 -1.05 12.88
CA GLU A 48 5.69 -0.62 13.94
C GLU A 48 6.76 -1.68 14.23
N HIS A 49 8.03 -1.36 13.95
CA HIS A 49 9.14 -2.27 14.15
C HIS A 49 9.22 -2.80 15.58
N SER A 50 8.97 -1.97 16.59
CA SER A 50 9.00 -2.34 18.02
C SER A 50 7.99 -3.43 18.40
N ARG A 51 6.89 -3.57 17.66
CA ARG A 51 5.78 -4.50 17.98
C ARG A 51 5.94 -5.89 17.37
N ARG A 52 6.96 -6.13 16.52
CA ARG A 52 7.21 -7.40 15.82
C ARG A 52 7.82 -8.47 16.74
N ASN A 53 7.20 -8.70 17.88
CA ASN A 53 7.71 -9.58 18.94
C ASN A 53 7.72 -11.06 18.57
N GLU A 54 6.85 -11.48 17.65
CA GLU A 54 6.89 -12.84 17.11
C GLU A 54 8.15 -13.09 16.29
N VAL A 55 8.45 -12.18 15.35
CA VAL A 55 9.69 -12.22 14.55
C VAL A 55 10.92 -12.18 15.46
N ALA A 56 10.92 -11.33 16.50
CA ALA A 56 12.01 -11.27 17.48
C ALA A 56 12.30 -12.60 18.15
N ARG A 57 11.26 -13.35 18.52
CA ARG A 57 11.40 -14.67 19.16
C ARG A 57 11.90 -15.73 18.19
N LEU A 58 11.48 -15.67 16.92
CA LEU A 58 11.79 -16.68 15.91
C LEU A 58 13.18 -16.49 15.30
N ALA A 59 13.54 -15.26 14.93
CA ALA A 59 14.74 -14.96 14.15
C ALA A 59 15.79 -14.13 14.91
N GLY A 60 15.54 -13.77 16.17
CA GLY A 60 16.44 -12.91 16.95
C GLY A 60 16.49 -11.45 16.47
N THR A 61 15.66 -11.08 15.49
CA THR A 61 15.55 -9.73 14.91
C THR A 61 14.08 -9.33 14.75
N ARG A 62 13.79 -8.04 14.61
CA ARG A 62 12.46 -7.52 14.24
C ARG A 62 12.38 -7.08 12.77
N SER A 63 13.47 -7.23 12.03
CA SER A 63 13.51 -6.98 10.59
C SER A 63 12.72 -8.04 9.83
N VAL A 64 12.14 -7.66 8.69
CA VAL A 64 11.48 -8.54 7.73
C VAL A 64 12.03 -8.22 6.34
N PRO A 65 12.07 -9.18 5.40
CA PRO A 65 11.49 -10.53 5.48
C PRO A 65 12.21 -11.49 6.44
N VAL A 66 11.47 -12.50 6.93
CA VAL A 66 12.02 -13.71 7.57
C VAL A 66 11.38 -14.92 6.92
N LEU A 67 12.19 -15.83 6.40
CA LEU A 67 11.76 -17.12 5.85
C LEU A 67 11.90 -18.21 6.92
N ILE A 68 10.88 -19.05 7.03
CA ILE A 68 10.92 -20.32 7.75
C ILE A 68 10.65 -21.44 6.75
N ASP A 69 11.57 -22.38 6.67
CA ASP A 69 11.46 -23.56 5.83
C ASP A 69 11.31 -24.82 6.70
N PRO A 70 10.11 -25.42 6.77
CA PRO A 70 9.91 -26.65 7.54
C PRO A 70 10.61 -27.87 6.94
N ASN A 71 10.92 -27.86 5.63
CA ASN A 71 11.53 -28.99 4.92
C ASN A 71 13.01 -29.16 5.27
N THR A 72 13.69 -28.06 5.60
CA THR A 72 15.12 -28.03 5.95
C THR A 72 15.40 -27.64 7.40
N GLY A 73 14.40 -27.10 8.11
CA GLY A 73 14.54 -26.57 9.46
C GLY A 73 15.18 -25.18 9.52
N VAL A 74 15.29 -24.48 8.38
CA VAL A 74 15.90 -23.14 8.30
C VAL A 74 14.94 -22.08 8.85
N THR A 75 15.49 -21.15 9.62
CA THR A 75 14.88 -19.85 9.92
C THR A 75 15.90 -18.77 9.59
N MET A 76 15.56 -17.88 8.65
CA MET A 76 16.53 -16.97 8.05
C MET A 76 15.94 -15.56 7.87
N PRO A 77 16.53 -14.53 8.49
CA PRO A 77 16.26 -13.14 8.15
C PRO A 77 17.11 -12.68 6.94
N GLU A 78 16.84 -11.46 6.47
CA GLU A 78 17.54 -10.75 5.39
C GLU A 78 17.21 -11.27 3.98
N SER A 79 16.58 -10.41 3.16
CA SER A 79 16.09 -10.77 1.83
C SER A 79 17.18 -11.32 0.90
N ALA A 80 18.38 -10.75 0.93
CA ALA A 80 19.50 -11.23 0.10
C ALA A 80 19.91 -12.66 0.44
N ALA A 81 20.03 -12.97 1.74
CA ALA A 81 20.38 -14.31 2.21
C ALA A 81 19.26 -15.32 1.91
N ILE A 82 18.00 -14.89 2.10
CA ILE A 82 16.82 -15.69 1.76
C ILE A 82 16.82 -16.04 0.26
N LEU A 83 17.04 -15.08 -0.63
CA LEU A 83 17.03 -15.32 -2.08
C LEU A 83 18.18 -16.24 -2.52
N GLU A 84 19.38 -16.07 -1.95
CA GLU A 84 20.51 -16.97 -2.20
C GLU A 84 20.21 -18.40 -1.72
N TYR A 85 19.57 -18.54 -0.55
CA TYR A 85 19.13 -19.81 -0.01
C TYR A 85 18.08 -20.49 -0.91
N LEU A 86 17.07 -19.73 -1.33
CA LEU A 86 15.98 -20.20 -2.18
C LEU A 86 16.50 -20.66 -3.54
N ALA A 87 17.32 -19.85 -4.21
CA ALA A 87 17.93 -20.22 -5.49
C ALA A 87 18.76 -21.51 -5.41
N LYS A 88 19.48 -21.71 -4.30
CA LYS A 88 20.29 -22.92 -4.09
C LYS A 88 19.46 -24.17 -3.76
N THR A 89 18.35 -24.00 -3.06
CA THR A 89 17.58 -25.12 -2.48
C THR A 89 16.42 -25.54 -3.37
N TYR A 90 15.79 -24.56 -4.02
CA TYR A 90 14.55 -24.70 -4.80
C TYR A 90 14.69 -24.22 -6.25
N GLY A 91 15.84 -23.64 -6.64
CA GLY A 91 16.07 -23.23 -8.02
C GLY A 91 16.59 -24.36 -8.91
N ASP A 92 16.43 -24.21 -10.22
CA ASP A 92 16.83 -25.19 -11.25
C ASP A 92 18.34 -25.19 -11.60
N GLY A 93 19.19 -24.70 -10.68
CA GLY A 93 20.66 -24.72 -10.84
C GLY A 93 21.25 -23.58 -11.67
N ASP A 94 20.43 -22.64 -12.18
CA ASP A 94 20.89 -21.38 -12.80
C ASP A 94 20.12 -20.16 -12.25
N SER A 95 20.89 -19.11 -11.96
CA SER A 95 20.53 -17.76 -11.48
C SER A 95 20.23 -17.58 -9.98
N VAL A 96 21.21 -17.00 -9.27
CA VAL A 96 20.91 -16.13 -8.12
C VAL A 96 20.21 -14.90 -8.72
N PRO A 97 19.03 -14.50 -8.23
CA PRO A 97 18.33 -13.32 -8.74
C PRO A 97 19.24 -12.10 -8.69
N ASP A 98 19.12 -11.19 -9.65
CA ASP A 98 19.77 -9.89 -9.53
C ASP A 98 19.17 -9.15 -8.32
N LEU A 99 19.90 -9.21 -7.20
CA LEU A 99 19.50 -8.61 -5.93
C LEU A 99 19.50 -7.07 -5.97
N THR A 100 19.95 -6.46 -7.07
CA THR A 100 20.00 -5.02 -7.25
C THR A 100 18.73 -4.43 -7.85
N THR A 101 18.02 -5.19 -8.70
CA THR A 101 16.74 -4.76 -9.28
C THR A 101 15.60 -4.89 -8.28
N LEU A 102 14.76 -3.86 -8.19
CA LEU A 102 13.45 -3.98 -7.54
C LEU A 102 12.50 -4.55 -8.59
N GLU A 103 11.90 -5.68 -8.25
CA GLU A 103 10.82 -6.24 -9.06
C GLU A 103 9.58 -5.38 -8.88
N VAL A 104 8.91 -5.11 -10.00
CA VAL A 104 7.70 -4.30 -10.07
C VAL A 104 6.55 -5.18 -10.53
N VAL A 105 5.42 -5.08 -9.84
CA VAL A 105 4.17 -5.74 -10.21
C VAL A 105 3.36 -4.73 -10.99
N GLU A 106 3.07 -5.01 -12.26
CA GLU A 106 2.20 -4.16 -13.06
C GLU A 106 0.76 -4.21 -12.53
N PHE A 107 0.15 -3.04 -12.38
CA PHE A 107 -1.27 -2.94 -12.09
C PHE A 107 -2.09 -3.08 -13.38
N PRO A 108 -3.31 -3.63 -13.31
CA PRO A 108 -4.25 -3.58 -14.42
C PRO A 108 -4.53 -2.13 -14.83
N ALA A 109 -4.70 -1.88 -16.12
CA ALA A 109 -5.06 -0.55 -16.62
C ALA A 109 -6.28 0.03 -15.90
N SER A 110 -6.24 1.34 -15.62
CA SER A 110 -7.28 2.08 -14.92
C SER A 110 -7.98 3.07 -15.85
N THR A 111 -9.29 3.22 -15.72
CA THR A 111 -10.13 4.23 -16.37
C THR A 111 -10.50 5.36 -15.41
N HIS A 112 -9.58 5.71 -14.51
CA HIS A 112 -9.77 6.79 -13.54
C HIS A 112 -10.14 8.13 -14.21
N PRO A 113 -10.80 9.05 -13.47
CA PRO A 113 -11.07 10.40 -13.95
C PRO A 113 -9.78 11.15 -14.32
N THR A 114 -9.79 11.80 -15.48
CA THR A 114 -8.65 12.55 -16.03
C THR A 114 -8.88 14.06 -16.00
N VAL A 115 -7.84 14.85 -16.26
CA VAL A 115 -7.90 16.32 -16.19
C VAL A 115 -9.03 16.88 -17.07
N GLY A 116 -9.86 17.74 -16.47
CA GLY A 116 -11.05 18.34 -17.08
C GLY A 116 -12.33 17.53 -16.93
N GLU A 117 -12.26 16.29 -16.45
CA GLU A 117 -13.42 15.46 -16.15
C GLU A 117 -13.93 15.70 -14.71
N PRO A 118 -15.21 15.44 -14.43
CA PRO A 118 -15.72 15.50 -13.07
C PRO A 118 -15.20 14.31 -12.24
N ALA A 119 -14.65 14.60 -11.07
CA ALA A 119 -14.29 13.61 -10.08
C ALA A 119 -15.55 13.05 -9.39
N PRO A 120 -15.66 11.73 -9.16
CA PRO A 120 -16.77 11.15 -8.41
C PRO A 120 -16.86 11.73 -7.00
N ASP A 121 -17.98 12.39 -6.69
CA ASP A 121 -18.29 12.80 -5.32
C ASP A 121 -18.63 11.59 -4.45
N PHE A 122 -18.32 11.68 -3.17
CA PHE A 122 -18.61 10.63 -2.19
C PHE A 122 -18.82 11.23 -0.81
N THR A 123 -19.47 10.48 0.08
CA THR A 123 -19.58 10.81 1.50
C THR A 123 -19.04 9.66 2.34
N ARG A 124 -18.12 9.96 3.24
CA ARG A 124 -17.51 9.00 4.17
C ARG A 124 -17.19 9.69 5.52
N PRO A 125 -16.97 8.91 6.60
CA PRO A 125 -16.44 9.45 7.83
C PRO A 125 -15.05 10.06 7.57
N LEU A 126 -14.92 11.37 7.74
CA LEU A 126 -13.66 12.09 7.73
C LEU A 126 -13.09 12.08 9.15
N VAL A 127 -11.91 11.50 9.32
CA VAL A 127 -11.29 11.24 10.62
C VAL A 127 -10.17 12.22 10.87
N THR A 128 -10.18 12.84 12.04
CA THR A 128 -9.11 13.69 12.58
C THR A 128 -8.51 13.05 13.82
N ALA A 129 -7.49 13.67 14.41
CA ALA A 129 -6.96 13.25 15.71
C ALA A 129 -8.00 13.34 16.85
N GLU A 130 -8.97 14.26 16.75
CA GLU A 130 -9.89 14.55 17.85
C GLU A 130 -11.28 13.93 17.69
N SER A 131 -11.74 13.76 16.44
CA SER A 131 -13.10 13.31 16.14
C SER A 131 -13.24 12.80 14.70
N TRP A 132 -14.39 12.19 14.41
CA TRP A 132 -14.80 11.87 13.04
C TRP A 132 -16.29 12.12 12.83
N GLY A 133 -16.68 12.41 11.59
CA GLY A 133 -18.05 12.59 11.16
C GLY A 133 -18.16 12.51 9.65
N ASP A 134 -19.37 12.31 9.13
CA ASP A 134 -19.58 12.24 7.68
C ASP A 134 -19.31 13.59 7.03
N ALA A 135 -18.48 13.59 5.99
CA ALA A 135 -18.23 14.72 5.11
C ALA A 135 -18.28 14.25 3.65
N SER A 136 -18.72 15.13 2.75
CA SER A 136 -18.60 14.88 1.31
C SER A 136 -17.34 15.51 0.74
N LEU A 137 -16.80 14.92 -0.32
CA LEU A 137 -15.71 15.53 -1.08
C LEU A 137 -16.11 16.94 -1.56
N SER A 138 -17.30 17.10 -2.12
CA SER A 138 -17.86 18.41 -2.50
C SER A 138 -17.81 19.44 -1.37
N SER A 139 -18.17 19.06 -0.14
CA SER A 139 -18.16 19.98 1.00
C SER A 139 -16.75 20.45 1.39
N ILE A 140 -15.75 19.59 1.23
CA ILE A 140 -14.35 19.92 1.49
C ILE A 140 -13.81 20.83 0.39
N ALA A 141 -13.96 20.42 -0.87
CA ALA A 141 -13.42 21.16 -2.00
C ALA A 141 -14.02 22.57 -2.11
N SER A 142 -15.34 22.72 -1.97
CA SER A 142 -15.97 24.04 -2.04
C SER A 142 -15.62 24.95 -0.85
N ALA A 143 -15.23 24.40 0.30
CA ALA A 143 -14.85 25.19 1.48
C ALA A 143 -13.44 25.76 1.37
N ALA A 144 -12.49 24.99 0.81
CA ALA A 144 -11.10 25.38 0.67
C ALA A 144 -10.77 26.05 -0.68
N GLY A 145 -11.58 25.84 -1.73
CA GLY A 145 -11.26 26.25 -3.11
C GLY A 145 -10.76 25.10 -4.00
N GLY A 146 -10.53 23.93 -3.40
CA GLY A 146 -10.15 22.69 -4.03
C GLY A 146 -9.81 21.61 -3.00
N ALA A 147 -9.53 20.40 -3.45
CA ALA A 147 -9.05 19.33 -2.59
C ALA A 147 -7.98 18.47 -3.30
N LEU A 148 -6.97 18.06 -2.56
CA LEU A 148 -6.00 17.04 -2.97
C LEU A 148 -6.35 15.71 -2.31
N LEU A 149 -6.79 14.77 -3.13
CA LEU A 149 -7.16 13.41 -2.73
C LEU A 149 -5.94 12.53 -2.82
N VAL A 150 -5.52 11.96 -1.70
CA VAL A 150 -4.41 11.00 -1.63
C VAL A 150 -5.00 9.63 -1.34
N PHE A 151 -5.13 8.78 -2.36
CA PHE A 151 -5.44 7.36 -2.20
C PHE A 151 -4.17 6.61 -1.83
N TYR A 152 -4.19 5.98 -0.65
CA TYR A 152 -3.01 5.33 -0.11
C TYR A 152 -3.31 3.91 0.40
N PRO A 153 -2.28 3.02 0.40
CA PRO A 153 -2.36 1.67 0.96
C PRO A 153 -2.68 1.66 2.45
N LEU A 154 -2.82 0.49 3.06
CA LEU A 154 -3.07 0.32 4.50
C LEU A 154 -2.24 1.28 5.38
N ASN A 155 -2.88 1.95 6.36
CA ASN A 155 -2.27 2.92 7.29
C ASN A 155 -0.84 2.55 7.73
N TRP A 156 -0.68 1.36 8.29
CA TRP A 156 0.57 0.88 8.88
C TRP A 156 1.52 0.20 7.89
N GLY A 157 1.19 0.22 6.60
CA GLY A 157 2.03 -0.28 5.52
C GLY A 157 3.31 0.53 5.36
N GLY A 158 4.38 -0.11 4.88
CA GLY A 158 5.69 0.51 4.71
C GLY A 158 5.64 1.78 3.84
N LYS A 159 4.89 1.71 2.74
CA LYS A 159 4.68 2.81 1.79
C LYS A 159 3.88 3.96 2.39
N SER A 160 2.72 3.68 2.98
CA SER A 160 1.86 4.69 3.61
C SER A 160 2.61 5.49 4.67
N MET A 161 3.41 4.83 5.51
CA MET A 161 4.24 5.53 6.50
C MET A 161 5.28 6.46 5.87
N TYR A 162 5.88 6.09 4.74
CA TYR A 162 6.84 6.94 4.02
C TYR A 162 6.13 8.12 3.35
N TRP A 163 5.02 7.90 2.66
CA TRP A 163 4.34 8.95 1.90
C TRP A 163 3.78 10.04 2.78
N TRP A 164 3.09 9.66 3.85
CA TRP A 164 2.56 10.64 4.78
C TRP A 164 3.67 11.45 5.47
N LYS A 165 4.87 10.87 5.64
CA LYS A 165 6.04 11.62 6.10
C LYS A 165 6.49 12.65 5.06
N GLU A 166 6.62 12.25 3.80
CA GLU A 166 7.06 13.14 2.72
C GLU A 166 6.04 14.25 2.44
N ILE A 167 4.75 13.92 2.37
CA ILE A 167 3.65 14.87 2.16
C ILE A 167 3.60 15.90 3.31
N ALA A 168 3.61 15.44 4.57
CA ALA A 168 3.64 16.35 5.71
C ALA A 168 4.93 17.19 5.76
N GLY A 169 6.07 16.62 5.37
CA GLY A 169 7.34 17.34 5.27
C GLY A 169 7.34 18.46 4.23
N ARG A 170 6.45 18.40 3.23
CA ARG A 170 6.27 19.44 2.21
C ARG A 170 5.27 20.53 2.61
N GLY A 171 4.47 20.33 3.66
CA GLY A 171 3.51 21.32 4.14
C GLY A 171 2.39 21.63 3.13
N TRP A 172 2.01 20.65 2.31
CA TRP A 172 0.90 20.83 1.37
C TRP A 172 -0.38 21.18 2.12
N GLY A 173 -1.12 22.20 1.65
CA GLY A 173 -2.36 22.69 2.27
C GLY A 173 -2.20 23.80 3.32
N ASP A 174 -0.98 24.12 3.78
CA ASP A 174 -0.80 25.16 4.82
C ASP A 174 -1.07 26.59 4.31
N ASP A 175 -0.71 26.87 3.04
CA ASP A 175 -0.78 28.20 2.41
C ASP A 175 -1.52 28.20 1.05
N ALA A 176 -2.27 27.13 0.75
CA ALA A 176 -2.99 26.96 -0.52
C ALA A 176 -4.50 26.90 -0.31
N ASP A 177 -5.27 27.37 -1.29
CA ASP A 177 -6.73 27.22 -1.37
C ASP A 177 -7.11 25.76 -1.74
N VAL A 178 -6.52 24.78 -1.05
CA VAL A 178 -6.66 23.34 -1.27
C VAL A 178 -6.53 22.58 0.05
N ASP A 179 -7.55 21.82 0.41
CA ASP A 179 -7.48 20.87 1.53
C ASP A 179 -6.85 19.54 1.08
N VAL A 180 -5.86 19.04 1.82
CA VAL A 180 -5.27 17.71 1.58
C VAL A 180 -5.98 16.66 2.44
N VAL A 181 -6.53 15.63 1.80
CA VAL A 181 -7.27 14.55 2.47
C VAL A 181 -6.81 13.17 2.01
N GLY A 182 -6.65 12.24 2.94
CA GLY A 182 -6.33 10.85 2.62
C GLY A 182 -7.58 9.99 2.44
N ILE A 183 -7.51 8.96 1.58
CA ILE A 183 -8.57 7.95 1.41
C ILE A 183 -7.96 6.57 1.59
N GLY A 184 -8.48 5.78 2.53
CA GLY A 184 -8.02 4.43 2.79
C GLY A 184 -9.11 3.52 3.37
N VAL A 185 -8.81 2.22 3.44
CA VAL A 185 -9.78 1.18 3.85
C VAL A 185 -9.81 0.90 5.35
N SER A 186 -9.11 1.69 6.15
CA SER A 186 -9.11 1.52 7.61
C SER A 186 -10.40 2.06 8.23
N GLN A 187 -10.77 1.51 9.39
CA GLN A 187 -11.88 2.00 10.21
C GLN A 187 -11.49 3.30 10.95
N PRO A 188 -12.45 4.11 11.43
CA PRO A 188 -12.13 5.40 12.05
C PRO A 188 -11.15 5.31 13.23
N PHE A 189 -11.30 4.32 14.11
CA PHE A 189 -10.38 4.11 15.23
C PHE A 189 -8.94 3.79 14.81
N ASP A 190 -8.75 3.14 13.66
CA ASP A 190 -7.42 2.84 13.15
C ASP A 190 -6.80 4.07 12.49
N HIS A 191 -7.58 4.84 11.72
CA HIS A 191 -7.14 6.14 11.20
C HIS A 191 -6.75 7.10 12.32
N GLN A 192 -7.56 7.25 13.37
CA GLN A 192 -7.25 8.15 14.47
C GLN A 192 -5.92 7.78 15.15
N ARG A 193 -5.70 6.49 15.44
CA ARG A 193 -4.42 6.01 15.98
C ARG A 193 -3.26 6.26 15.04
N PHE A 194 -3.48 6.11 13.74
CA PHE A 194 -2.46 6.36 12.74
C PHE A 194 -2.10 7.85 12.65
N ILE A 195 -3.10 8.74 12.61
CA ILE A 195 -2.94 10.19 12.66
C ILE A 195 -2.15 10.60 13.90
N GLU A 196 -2.57 10.15 15.09
CA GLU A 196 -1.91 10.45 16.36
C GLU A 196 -0.46 9.93 16.40
N ALA A 197 -0.24 8.66 16.03
CA ALA A 197 1.08 8.04 16.11
C ALA A 197 2.08 8.63 15.11
N ARG A 198 1.58 9.23 14.01
CA ARG A 198 2.39 9.78 12.94
C ARG A 198 2.45 11.30 12.92
N ASP A 199 1.72 11.96 13.83
CA ASP A 199 1.58 13.42 13.91
C ASP A 199 1.12 14.01 12.56
N LEU A 200 0.10 13.39 11.96
CA LEU A 200 -0.39 13.81 10.64
C LEU A 200 -1.26 15.06 10.78
N PRO A 201 -0.98 16.13 10.01
CA PRO A 201 -1.83 17.32 9.99
C PRO A 201 -3.09 17.11 9.14
N TYR A 202 -3.19 15.99 8.42
CA TYR A 202 -4.23 15.72 7.44
C TYR A 202 -5.33 14.81 7.96
N PRO A 203 -6.60 15.10 7.66
CA PRO A 203 -7.69 14.19 7.94
C PRO A 203 -7.74 13.04 6.91
N LEU A 204 -8.29 11.91 7.33
CA LEU A 204 -8.36 10.69 6.52
C LEU A 204 -9.81 10.20 6.42
N PHE A 205 -10.32 10.03 5.20
CA PHE A 205 -11.59 9.36 4.94
C PHE A 205 -11.46 7.86 5.19
N SER A 206 -12.37 7.34 6.02
CA SER A 206 -12.54 5.92 6.28
C SER A 206 -13.48 5.29 5.26
N ASP A 207 -12.96 4.38 4.42
CA ASP A 207 -13.75 3.65 3.42
C ASP A 207 -13.50 2.13 3.46
N PRO A 208 -13.94 1.41 4.51
CA PRO A 208 -13.58 0.01 4.70
C PRO A 208 -14.06 -0.98 3.64
N SER A 209 -15.05 -0.59 2.85
CA SER A 209 -15.55 -1.38 1.71
C SER A 209 -14.79 -1.09 0.40
N ASN A 210 -13.83 -0.17 0.42
CA ASN A 210 -13.06 0.28 -0.75
C ASN A 210 -13.94 0.82 -1.90
N GLY A 211 -15.12 1.36 -1.57
CA GLY A 211 -16.10 1.80 -2.56
C GLY A 211 -15.72 3.09 -3.26
N VAL A 212 -14.94 3.96 -2.61
CA VAL A 212 -14.42 5.19 -3.22
C VAL A 212 -13.33 4.83 -4.23
N ALA A 213 -12.42 3.91 -3.90
CA ALA A 213 -11.44 3.41 -4.86
C ALA A 213 -12.12 2.75 -6.08
N ALA A 214 -13.21 2.01 -5.88
CA ALA A 214 -13.99 1.45 -6.97
C ALA A 214 -14.62 2.53 -7.87
N ALA A 215 -15.11 3.64 -7.29
CA ALA A 215 -15.67 4.75 -8.06
C ALA A 215 -14.63 5.47 -8.91
N TYR A 216 -13.36 5.49 -8.47
CA TYR A 216 -12.23 6.08 -9.18
C TYR A 216 -11.47 5.06 -10.05
N ASP A 217 -11.91 3.80 -10.10
CA ASP A 217 -11.22 2.69 -10.78
C ASP A 217 -9.75 2.51 -10.37
N VAL A 218 -9.50 2.60 -9.06
CA VAL A 218 -8.17 2.47 -8.43
C VAL A 218 -8.14 1.36 -7.37
N VAL A 219 -8.90 0.28 -7.57
CA VAL A 219 -8.89 -0.88 -6.66
C VAL A 219 -7.63 -1.72 -6.86
N HIS A 220 -7.09 -2.24 -5.76
CA HIS A 220 -6.01 -3.23 -5.73
C HIS A 220 -6.35 -4.36 -4.73
N ASP A 221 -6.36 -5.60 -5.21
CA ASP A 221 -6.48 -6.78 -4.37
C ASP A 221 -5.12 -7.16 -3.75
N LEU A 222 -5.12 -7.44 -2.44
CA LEU A 222 -3.89 -7.72 -1.71
C LEU A 222 -3.53 -9.21 -1.69
N ASP A 223 -2.36 -9.52 -2.23
CA ASP A 223 -1.77 -10.86 -2.09
C ASP A 223 -1.64 -11.27 -0.61
N GLY A 224 -1.95 -12.53 -0.33
CA GLY A 224 -1.90 -13.11 1.00
C GLY A 224 -2.92 -12.56 2.01
N MET A 225 -3.83 -11.67 1.62
CA MET A 225 -4.88 -11.08 2.49
C MET A 225 -6.29 -11.33 1.93
N ALA A 226 -6.76 -12.57 2.04
CA ALA A 226 -8.03 -12.99 1.49
C ALA A 226 -9.21 -12.06 1.87
N GLY A 227 -9.89 -11.52 0.85
CA GLY A 227 -11.05 -10.64 1.01
C GLY A 227 -10.71 -9.20 1.40
N VAL A 228 -9.43 -8.81 1.35
CA VAL A 228 -8.98 -7.43 1.57
C VAL A 228 -8.53 -6.85 0.25
N ALA A 229 -9.14 -5.73 -0.11
CA ALA A 229 -8.71 -4.86 -1.20
C ALA A 229 -8.48 -3.47 -0.63
N GLU A 230 -7.63 -2.70 -1.28
CA GLU A 230 -7.28 -1.33 -0.92
C GLU A 230 -7.25 -0.43 -2.16
N PRO A 231 -7.12 0.89 -2.01
CA PRO A 231 -6.79 1.73 -3.13
C PRO A 231 -5.36 1.43 -3.54
N ARG A 232 -5.13 1.18 -4.84
CA ARG A 232 -3.79 1.41 -5.37
C ARG A 232 -3.45 2.88 -5.16
N PRO A 233 -2.15 3.21 -5.06
CA PRO A 233 -1.73 4.58 -5.05
C PRO A 233 -2.32 5.46 -6.15
N ALA A 234 -2.91 6.56 -5.75
CA ALA A 234 -3.36 7.58 -6.67
C ALA A 234 -3.45 8.94 -6.00
N VAL A 235 -3.31 10.00 -6.77
CA VAL A 235 -3.46 11.38 -6.34
C VAL A 235 -4.32 12.13 -7.35
N PHE A 236 -5.35 12.81 -6.86
CA PHE A 236 -6.21 13.66 -7.68
C PHE A 236 -6.30 15.04 -7.04
N LEU A 237 -6.05 16.08 -7.82
CA LEU A 237 -6.34 17.46 -7.44
C LEU A 237 -7.64 17.86 -8.12
N VAL A 238 -8.60 18.35 -7.33
CA VAL A 238 -9.92 18.75 -7.83
C VAL A 238 -10.24 20.19 -7.44
N ASP A 239 -10.98 20.89 -8.29
CA ASP A 239 -11.50 22.22 -8.00
C ASP A 239 -12.73 22.23 -7.10
N ALA A 240 -13.21 23.43 -6.76
CA ALA A 240 -14.39 23.63 -5.92
C ALA A 240 -15.69 23.02 -6.49
N ASP A 241 -15.74 22.78 -7.82
CA ASP A 241 -16.84 22.16 -8.56
C ASP A 241 -16.57 20.67 -8.86
N LEU A 242 -15.49 20.11 -8.29
CA LEU A 242 -15.01 18.73 -8.49
C LEU A 242 -14.51 18.42 -9.91
N THR A 243 -14.05 19.41 -10.66
CA THR A 243 -13.30 19.16 -11.90
C THR A 243 -11.88 18.75 -11.57
N VAL A 244 -11.38 17.67 -12.17
CA VAL A 244 -10.00 17.22 -12.01
C VAL A 244 -9.04 18.22 -12.67
N GLU A 245 -8.11 18.77 -11.89
CA GLU A 245 -7.03 19.64 -12.37
C GLU A 245 -5.71 18.88 -12.54
N TYR A 246 -5.51 17.82 -11.75
CA TYR A 246 -4.36 16.92 -11.84
C TYR A 246 -4.77 15.50 -11.47
N ALA A 247 -4.22 14.51 -12.16
CA ALA A 247 -4.40 13.10 -11.85
C ALA A 247 -3.07 12.34 -12.03
N TRP A 248 -2.73 11.52 -11.04
CA TRP A 248 -1.70 10.50 -11.12
C TRP A 248 -2.23 9.21 -10.49
N VAL A 249 -2.05 8.08 -11.17
CA VAL A 249 -2.41 6.75 -10.68
C VAL A 249 -1.20 5.86 -10.91
N ALA A 250 -0.83 5.07 -9.91
CA ALA A 250 0.27 4.13 -10.09
C ALA A 250 -0.09 3.04 -11.09
N ASP A 251 0.83 2.79 -12.01
CA ASP A 251 0.77 1.70 -13.00
C ASP A 251 1.54 0.48 -12.51
N GLU A 252 2.38 0.62 -11.49
CA GLU A 252 3.14 -0.48 -10.90
C GLU A 252 3.26 -0.42 -9.38
N TRP A 253 3.60 -1.56 -8.78
CA TRP A 253 3.93 -1.67 -7.37
C TRP A 253 5.33 -2.25 -7.20
N PRO A 254 6.24 -1.57 -6.49
CA PRO A 254 6.02 -0.38 -5.66
C PRO A 254 6.36 0.98 -6.32
N GLU A 255 5.41 1.69 -6.93
CA GLU A 255 5.63 3.08 -7.42
C GLU A 255 5.60 4.12 -6.27
N THR A 256 5.93 5.39 -6.54
CA THR A 256 5.86 6.51 -5.59
C THR A 256 5.27 7.74 -6.30
N PRO A 257 4.42 8.56 -5.63
CA PRO A 257 3.84 9.73 -6.26
C PRO A 257 4.92 10.68 -6.79
N PRO A 258 4.72 11.29 -7.97
CA PRO A 258 5.60 12.32 -8.51
C PRO A 258 5.40 13.62 -7.71
N TYR A 259 6.01 13.68 -6.51
CA TYR A 259 5.73 14.74 -5.54
C TYR A 259 5.97 16.15 -6.08
N ASP A 260 7.02 16.34 -6.89
CA ASP A 260 7.35 17.67 -7.41
C ASP A 260 6.33 18.13 -8.46
N ASP A 261 5.76 17.21 -9.25
CA ASP A 261 4.71 17.52 -10.22
C ASP A 261 3.39 17.85 -9.50
N ILE A 262 3.06 17.11 -8.45
CA ILE A 262 1.89 17.37 -7.60
C ILE A 262 2.02 18.73 -6.92
N GLU A 263 3.20 19.05 -6.36
CA GLU A 263 3.46 20.34 -5.74
C GLU A 263 3.35 21.50 -6.75
N GLY A 264 3.82 21.30 -7.98
CA GLY A 264 3.62 22.24 -9.08
C GLY A 264 2.13 22.47 -9.36
N ALA A 265 1.36 21.40 -9.50
CA ALA A 265 -0.07 21.48 -9.75
C ALA A 265 -0.84 22.21 -8.64
N ILE A 266 -0.48 22.01 -7.36
CA ILE A 266 -1.08 22.73 -6.23
C ILE A 266 -0.78 24.23 -6.30
N ARG A 267 0.44 24.60 -6.70
CA ARG A 267 0.90 26.01 -6.75
C ARG A 267 0.37 26.80 -7.94
N ASP A 268 0.06 26.12 -9.04
CA ASP A 268 -0.35 26.74 -10.30
C ASP A 268 -1.88 26.99 -10.41
N ARG A 269 -2.63 26.70 -9.34
CA ARG A 269 -4.08 26.95 -9.23
C ARG A 269 -4.44 28.43 -9.19
#